data_AF-A0AAE9EJY8-F1
#
_entry.id   AF-A0AAE9EJY8-F1
#
_cell.length_a   1.000
_cell.length_b   1.000
_cell.length_c   1.000
_cell.angle_alpha   90.00
_cell.angle_beta   90.00
_cell.angle_gamma   90.00
#
_symmetry.space_group_name_H-M   'P 1'
#
loop_
_entity.id
_entity.type
_entity.pdbx_description
1 polymer ?
#
loop_
_entity_poly.entity_id
_entity_poly.type
_entity_poly.pdbx_seq_one_letter_code
_entity_poly.pdbx_strand_id
1 'polypeptide(L)'
;MSFKHSEILENVKNLIESLTPSALLGKSEKRRRHTKAEMKAMSAIDRAELRKTQNRVCSANSLHRKKEKIAENREKINNLERELAEIRGKNHRFFENSEIFEKLKLRIFDEIEREKSGKKEEFEENIKNLKIEIAGITLRHQQEPQNKSTLAAQKCRKNLNLRIAEMEFSGICLEIELQKELKLESELKKAINFDEEKSPLEQVLNMAEIQINRKF
;
A
#
# COMPACT_ATOMS: atom_id res chain seq x y z
N MET A 1 39.80 10.77 -26.42
CA MET A 1 38.78 9.74 -26.06
C MET A 1 37.43 10.38 -25.69
N SER A 2 36.91 11.34 -26.48
CA SER A 2 35.74 12.17 -26.06
C SER A 2 34.53 12.15 -27.02
N PHE A 3 34.69 11.75 -28.29
CA PHE A 3 33.58 11.77 -29.26
C PHE A 3 32.56 10.63 -29.08
N LYS A 4 32.97 9.46 -28.58
CA LYS A 4 32.04 8.35 -28.34
C LYS A 4 31.07 8.63 -27.18
N HIS A 5 31.46 9.47 -26.24
CA HIS A 5 30.64 9.79 -25.07
C HIS A 5 29.49 10.75 -25.43
N SER A 6 29.71 11.70 -26.36
CA SER A 6 28.65 12.57 -26.84
C SER A 6 27.62 11.82 -27.68
N GLU A 7 28.05 10.91 -28.57
CA GLU A 7 27.12 10.07 -29.34
C GLU A 7 26.27 9.15 -28.45
N ILE A 8 26.86 8.59 -27.39
CA ILE A 8 26.12 7.76 -26.44
C ILE A 8 25.06 8.60 -25.69
N LEU A 9 25.40 9.82 -25.26
CA LEU A 9 24.45 10.71 -24.58
C LEU A 9 23.32 11.18 -25.50
N GLU A 10 23.62 11.50 -26.75
CA GLU A 10 22.63 11.87 -27.78
C GLU A 10 21.66 10.70 -28.03
N ASN A 11 22.19 9.49 -28.16
CA ASN A 11 21.39 8.28 -28.41
C ASN A 11 20.51 7.91 -27.21
N VAL A 12 21.01 8.07 -25.98
CA VAL A 12 20.20 7.87 -24.76
C VAL A 12 19.09 8.90 -24.67
N LYS A 13 19.37 10.17 -25.01
CA LYS A 13 18.36 11.23 -25.03
C LYS A 13 17.27 10.97 -26.06
N ASN A 14 17.64 10.58 -27.28
CA ASN A 14 16.70 10.22 -28.33
C ASN A 14 15.87 8.97 -27.96
N LEU A 15 16.47 8.00 -27.27
CA LEU A 15 15.76 6.83 -26.78
C LEU A 15 14.72 7.22 -25.71
N ILE A 16 15.10 8.07 -24.74
CA ILE A 16 14.18 8.60 -23.72
C ILE A 16 13.03 9.37 -24.39
N GLU A 17 13.31 10.22 -25.36
CA GLU A 17 12.29 10.98 -26.11
C GLU A 17 11.36 10.07 -26.92
N SER A 18 11.89 8.96 -27.48
CA SER A 18 11.09 7.97 -28.23
C SER A 18 10.22 7.09 -27.32
N LEU A 19 10.67 6.84 -26.08
CA LEU A 19 9.96 6.05 -25.07
C LEU A 19 9.00 6.90 -24.23
N THR A 20 9.16 8.23 -24.19
CA THR A 20 8.16 9.11 -23.59
C THR A 20 6.88 9.05 -24.43
N PRO A 21 5.74 8.65 -23.83
CA PRO A 21 4.47 8.68 -24.53
C PRO A 21 4.25 10.07 -25.13
N SER A 22 3.91 10.16 -26.41
CA SER A 22 3.55 11.41 -27.12
C SER A 22 2.57 12.31 -26.33
N ALA A 23 1.81 11.72 -25.39
CA ALA A 23 0.96 12.41 -24.42
C ALA A 23 1.69 13.33 -23.41
N LEU A 24 3.00 13.19 -23.20
CA LEU A 24 3.80 14.03 -22.28
C LEU A 24 4.39 15.28 -22.95
N LEU A 25 4.58 15.27 -24.28
CA LEU A 25 5.15 16.39 -25.06
C LEU A 25 4.10 17.40 -25.52
N GLY A 26 2.82 17.06 -25.44
CA GLY A 26 1.77 18.05 -25.55
C GLY A 26 1.89 19.01 -24.38
N LYS A 27 2.37 20.25 -24.61
CA LYS A 27 2.03 21.39 -23.75
C LYS A 27 0.53 21.28 -23.53
N SER A 28 0.12 20.81 -22.35
CA SER A 28 -1.30 20.76 -22.04
C SER A 28 -1.72 22.22 -22.03
N GLU A 29 -2.31 22.65 -23.13
CA GLU A 29 -3.05 23.88 -23.19
C GLU A 29 -4.08 23.70 -22.07
N LYS A 30 -3.81 24.33 -20.91
CA LYS A 30 -4.59 24.13 -19.70
C LYS A 30 -6.01 24.53 -20.08
N ARG A 31 -6.84 23.53 -20.43
CA ARG A 31 -8.17 23.76 -20.98
C ARG A 31 -8.91 24.65 -19.99
N ARG A 32 -9.12 25.90 -20.38
CA ARG A 32 -9.80 26.87 -19.53
C ARG A 32 -11.18 26.31 -19.19
N ARG A 33 -11.59 26.43 -17.93
CA ARG A 33 -12.97 26.14 -17.57
C ARG A 33 -13.87 27.12 -18.29
N HIS A 34 -14.83 26.62 -19.05
CA HIS A 34 -15.84 27.47 -19.67
C HIS A 34 -16.71 28.13 -18.59
N THR A 35 -17.02 29.40 -18.77
CA THR A 35 -17.94 30.14 -17.89
C THR A 35 -19.39 29.70 -18.12
N LYS A 36 -20.30 30.00 -17.17
CA LYS A 36 -21.73 29.71 -17.34
C LYS A 36 -22.32 30.38 -18.61
N ALA A 37 -21.85 31.56 -18.96
CA ALA A 37 -22.28 32.28 -20.16
C ALA A 37 -21.83 31.57 -21.45
N GLU A 38 -20.56 31.13 -21.50
CA GLU A 38 -20.04 30.34 -22.62
C GLU A 38 -20.76 29.00 -22.77
N MET A 39 -21.06 28.33 -21.65
CA MET A 39 -21.87 27.11 -21.66
C MET A 39 -23.29 27.34 -22.15
N LYS A 40 -23.88 28.52 -21.93
CA LYS A 40 -25.23 28.85 -22.41
C LYS A 40 -25.23 29.21 -23.90
N ALA A 41 -24.13 29.77 -24.40
CA ALA A 41 -23.96 30.15 -25.81
C ALA A 41 -23.66 28.95 -26.74
N MET A 42 -23.15 27.84 -26.21
CA MET A 42 -22.89 26.63 -26.99
C MET A 42 -24.17 25.89 -27.39
N SER A 43 -24.12 25.23 -28.55
CA SER A 43 -25.20 24.33 -28.97
C SER A 43 -25.34 23.13 -28.00
N ALA A 44 -26.48 22.43 -28.07
CA ALA A 44 -26.67 21.22 -27.27
C ALA A 44 -25.65 20.12 -27.64
N ILE A 45 -25.29 20.02 -28.92
CA ILE A 45 -24.36 19.02 -29.45
C ILE A 45 -22.95 19.31 -28.94
N ASP A 46 -22.48 20.56 -29.05
CA ASP A 46 -21.14 20.95 -28.60
C ASP A 46 -20.97 20.76 -27.08
N ARG A 47 -22.02 21.06 -26.31
CA ARG A 47 -22.03 20.79 -24.86
C ARG A 47 -21.92 19.30 -24.56
N ALA A 48 -22.62 18.45 -25.31
CA ALA A 48 -22.55 17.01 -25.12
C ALA A 48 -21.15 16.46 -25.46
N GLU A 49 -20.54 16.94 -26.54
CA GLU A 49 -19.19 16.57 -26.94
C GLU A 49 -18.14 17.05 -25.94
N LEU A 50 -18.25 18.30 -25.46
CA LEU A 50 -17.39 18.83 -24.40
C LEU A 50 -17.48 17.97 -23.13
N ARG A 51 -18.68 17.62 -22.67
CA ARG A 51 -18.85 16.72 -21.52
C ARG A 51 -18.23 15.35 -21.76
N LYS A 52 -18.38 14.79 -22.96
CA LYS A 52 -17.79 13.50 -23.33
C LYS A 52 -16.26 13.55 -23.27
N THR A 53 -15.64 14.61 -23.78
CA THR A 53 -14.17 14.77 -23.71
C THR A 53 -13.68 14.98 -22.28
N GLN A 54 -14.36 15.80 -21.48
CA GLN A 54 -14.05 15.98 -20.07
C GLN A 54 -14.14 14.66 -19.29
N ASN A 55 -15.21 13.89 -19.50
CA ASN A 55 -15.40 12.60 -18.83
C ASN A 55 -14.31 11.58 -19.20
N ARG A 56 -13.84 11.57 -20.45
CA ARG A 56 -12.71 10.72 -20.88
C ARG A 56 -11.43 11.07 -20.11
N VAL A 57 -11.10 12.35 -20.02
CA VAL A 57 -9.90 12.82 -19.27
C VAL A 57 -10.04 12.49 -17.79
N CYS A 58 -11.19 12.79 -17.18
CA CYS A 58 -11.44 12.47 -15.77
C CYS A 58 -11.33 10.96 -15.50
N SER A 59 -11.86 10.13 -16.39
CA SER A 59 -11.76 8.67 -16.28
C SER A 59 -10.32 8.19 -16.39
N ALA A 60 -9.54 8.73 -17.32
CA ALA A 60 -8.12 8.41 -17.46
C ALA A 60 -7.32 8.80 -16.21
N ASN A 61 -7.52 10.02 -15.71
CA ASN A 61 -6.87 10.51 -14.50
C ASN A 61 -7.25 9.69 -13.26
N SER A 62 -8.53 9.32 -13.14
CA SER A 62 -9.00 8.46 -12.04
C SER A 62 -8.32 7.08 -12.08
N LEU A 63 -8.18 6.48 -13.27
CA LEU A 63 -7.49 5.21 -13.43
C LEU A 63 -5.99 5.33 -13.11
N HIS A 64 -5.35 6.42 -13.54
CA HIS A 64 -3.95 6.70 -13.26
C HIS A 64 -3.69 6.74 -11.75
N ARG A 65 -4.46 7.55 -11.01
CA ARG A 65 -4.36 7.66 -9.54
C ARG A 65 -4.51 6.32 -8.83
N LYS A 66 -5.41 5.46 -9.33
CA LYS A 66 -5.59 4.11 -8.78
C LYS A 66 -4.40 3.20 -9.04
N LYS A 67 -3.76 3.31 -10.21
CA LYS A 67 -2.53 2.56 -10.52
C LYS A 67 -1.37 3.02 -9.64
N GLU A 68 -1.21 4.33 -9.47
CA GLU A 68 -0.23 4.91 -8.54
C GLU A 68 -0.47 4.39 -7.13
N LYS A 69 -1.72 4.46 -6.64
CA LYS A 69 -2.07 3.94 -5.31
C LYS A 69 -1.76 2.45 -5.13
N ILE A 70 -1.98 1.63 -6.16
CA ILE A 70 -1.59 0.21 -6.13
C ILE A 70 -0.08 0.06 -6.05
N ALA A 71 0.68 0.83 -6.82
CA ALA A 71 2.14 0.79 -6.77
C ALA A 71 2.67 1.21 -5.39
N GLU A 72 2.18 2.32 -4.84
CA GLU A 72 2.49 2.80 -3.50
C GLU A 72 2.19 1.74 -2.44
N ASN A 73 0.99 1.14 -2.49
CA ASN A 73 0.61 0.11 -1.53
C ASN A 73 1.50 -1.15 -1.65
N ARG A 74 1.92 -1.53 -2.88
CA ARG A 74 2.85 -2.66 -3.07
C ARG A 74 4.22 -2.36 -2.46
N GLU A 75 4.77 -1.19 -2.74
CA GLU A 75 6.06 -0.78 -2.20
C GLU A 75 6.02 -0.76 -0.68
N LYS A 76 4.95 -0.19 -0.10
CA LYS A 76 4.73 -0.17 1.34
C LYS A 76 4.68 -1.57 1.93
N ILE A 77 3.90 -2.48 1.34
CA ILE A 77 3.81 -3.88 1.79
C ILE A 77 5.18 -4.55 1.75
N ASN A 78 5.90 -4.44 0.64
CA ASN A 78 7.23 -5.05 0.51
C ASN A 78 8.23 -4.51 1.54
N ASN A 79 8.19 -3.19 1.82
CA ASN A 79 9.04 -2.58 2.84
C ASN A 79 8.71 -3.11 4.24
N LEU A 80 7.40 -3.17 4.58
CA LEU A 80 6.94 -3.72 5.84
C LEU A 80 7.34 -5.19 6.01
N GLU A 81 7.15 -6.02 4.98
CA GLU A 81 7.54 -7.44 5.01
C GLU A 81 9.05 -7.60 5.26
N ARG A 82 9.87 -6.78 4.61
CA ARG A 82 11.33 -6.80 4.80
C ARG A 82 11.72 -6.40 6.22
N GLU A 83 11.17 -5.30 6.74
CA GLU A 83 11.43 -4.83 8.11
C GLU A 83 10.99 -5.86 9.14
N LEU A 84 9.82 -6.47 8.94
CA LEU A 84 9.27 -7.48 9.84
C LEU A 84 10.13 -8.75 9.83
N ALA A 85 10.62 -9.18 8.67
CA ALA A 85 11.58 -10.29 8.57
C ALA A 85 12.89 -10.00 9.31
N GLU A 86 13.41 -8.76 9.22
CA GLU A 86 14.61 -8.35 9.94
C GLU A 86 14.41 -8.38 11.46
N ILE A 87 13.35 -7.77 11.97
CA ILE A 87 13.07 -7.71 13.40
C ILE A 87 12.76 -9.10 13.97
N ARG A 88 11.96 -9.92 13.27
CA ARG A 88 11.72 -11.32 13.67
C ARG A 88 13.03 -12.10 13.74
N GLY A 89 13.90 -11.91 12.75
CA GLY A 89 15.23 -12.53 12.75
C GLY A 89 16.06 -12.15 13.97
N LYS A 90 16.03 -10.87 14.38
CA LYS A 90 16.70 -10.41 15.60
C LYS A 90 16.05 -11.03 16.85
N ASN A 91 14.74 -10.86 17.02
CA ASN A 91 13.99 -11.38 18.17
C ASN A 91 14.18 -12.89 18.37
N HIS A 92 14.12 -13.68 17.30
CA HIS A 92 14.32 -15.13 17.38
C HIS A 92 15.77 -15.50 17.74
N ARG A 93 16.78 -14.93 17.04
CA ARG A 93 18.19 -15.26 17.28
C ARG A 93 18.65 -15.01 18.71
N PHE A 94 18.13 -13.97 19.36
CA PHE A 94 18.59 -13.59 20.70
C PHE A 94 17.81 -14.27 21.83
N PHE A 95 16.61 -14.82 21.59
CA PHE A 95 15.69 -15.18 22.68
C PHE A 95 14.95 -16.52 22.56
N GLU A 96 15.17 -17.28 21.48
CA GLU A 96 14.42 -18.52 21.14
C GLU A 96 14.32 -19.58 22.25
N ASN A 97 15.17 -19.54 23.27
CA ASN A 97 15.20 -20.52 24.36
C ASN A 97 14.92 -19.95 25.75
N SER A 98 14.34 -18.75 25.86
CA SER A 98 13.98 -18.17 27.16
C SER A 98 12.48 -18.27 27.43
N GLU A 99 12.09 -18.78 28.60
CA GLU A 99 10.67 -18.76 29.03
C GLU A 99 10.08 -17.34 29.11
N ILE A 100 10.95 -16.33 29.22
CA ILE A 100 10.60 -14.91 29.24
C ILE A 100 10.05 -14.49 27.88
N PHE A 101 10.62 -15.01 26.80
CA PHE A 101 10.23 -14.67 25.43
C PHE A 101 8.76 -14.99 25.16
N GLU A 102 8.35 -16.23 25.40
CA GLU A 102 6.97 -16.66 25.13
C GLU A 102 5.95 -15.92 26.02
N LYS A 103 6.28 -15.70 27.30
CA LYS A 103 5.40 -14.95 28.21
C LYS A 103 5.22 -13.49 27.76
N LEU A 104 6.31 -12.81 27.36
CA LEU A 104 6.24 -11.43 26.87
C LEU A 104 5.51 -11.35 25.54
N LYS A 105 5.83 -12.26 24.60
CA LYS A 105 5.22 -12.34 23.28
C LYS A 105 3.71 -12.46 23.36
N LEU A 106 3.19 -13.46 24.09
CA LEU A 106 1.75 -13.66 24.27
C LEU A 106 1.06 -12.40 24.81
N ARG A 107 1.58 -11.84 25.91
CA ARG A 107 1.00 -10.65 26.54
C ARG A 107 0.98 -9.44 25.60
N ILE A 108 2.10 -9.15 24.94
CA ILE A 108 2.27 -7.99 24.06
C ILE A 108 1.39 -8.12 22.81
N PHE A 109 1.33 -9.32 22.23
CA PHE A 109 0.59 -9.57 21.01
C PHE A 109 -0.92 -9.44 21.27
N ASP A 110 -1.41 -9.97 22.40
CA ASP A 110 -2.81 -9.86 22.82
C ASP A 110 -3.23 -8.43 23.18
N GLU A 111 -2.32 -7.65 23.77
CA GLU A 111 -2.56 -6.22 24.07
C GLU A 111 -2.73 -5.42 22.77
N ILE A 112 -1.79 -5.56 21.84
CA ILE A 112 -1.82 -4.83 20.57
C ILE A 112 -2.99 -5.28 19.69
N GLU A 113 -3.29 -6.58 19.64
CA GLU A 113 -4.48 -7.05 18.88
C GLU A 113 -5.76 -6.41 19.39
N ARG A 114 -5.96 -6.35 20.71
CA ARG A 114 -7.14 -5.71 21.30
C ARG A 114 -7.18 -4.21 21.04
N GLU A 115 -6.03 -3.53 21.08
CA GLU A 115 -5.95 -2.10 20.79
C GLU A 115 -6.29 -1.79 19.32
N LYS A 116 -5.93 -2.68 18.39
CA LYS A 116 -6.06 -2.46 16.95
C LYS A 116 -7.27 -3.16 16.32
N SER A 117 -8.06 -3.93 17.08
CA SER A 117 -9.20 -4.69 16.57
C SER A 117 -10.22 -3.80 15.86
N GLY A 118 -10.61 -2.68 16.46
CA GLY A 118 -11.57 -1.75 15.85
C GLY A 118 -11.09 -1.20 14.50
N LYS A 119 -9.79 -0.91 14.36
CA LYS A 119 -9.22 -0.49 13.07
C LYS A 119 -9.30 -1.61 12.02
N LYS A 120 -9.03 -2.86 12.40
CA LYS A 120 -9.16 -4.00 11.47
C LYS A 120 -10.62 -4.19 11.02
N GLU A 121 -11.56 -4.11 11.96
CA GLU A 121 -12.99 -4.22 11.70
C GLU A 121 -13.47 -3.18 10.68
N GLU A 122 -13.03 -1.92 10.78
CA GLU A 122 -13.36 -0.87 9.80
C GLU A 122 -12.93 -1.23 8.36
N PHE A 123 -11.72 -1.76 8.18
CA PHE A 123 -11.22 -2.18 6.87
C PHE A 123 -11.97 -3.42 6.35
N GLU A 124 -12.24 -4.39 7.22
CA GLU A 124 -13.02 -5.58 6.87
C GLU A 124 -14.45 -5.23 6.46
N GLU A 125 -15.09 -4.30 7.16
CA GLU A 125 -16.42 -3.80 6.83
C GLU A 125 -16.42 -3.10 5.46
N ASN A 126 -15.43 -2.26 5.19
CA ASN A 126 -15.28 -1.62 3.88
C ASN A 126 -15.11 -2.66 2.74
N ILE A 127 -14.27 -3.67 2.94
CA ILE A 127 -14.10 -4.79 1.98
C ILE A 127 -15.43 -5.53 1.77
N LYS A 128 -16.15 -5.83 2.86
CA LYS A 128 -17.46 -6.50 2.80
C LYS A 128 -18.48 -5.68 2.02
N ASN A 129 -18.55 -4.37 2.28
CA ASN A 129 -19.43 -3.44 1.58
C ASN A 129 -19.12 -3.41 0.08
N LEU A 130 -17.84 -3.34 -0.30
CA LEU A 130 -17.43 -3.39 -1.71
C LEU A 130 -17.82 -4.72 -2.39
N LYS A 131 -17.68 -5.86 -1.69
CA LYS A 131 -18.13 -7.17 -2.19
C LYS A 131 -19.65 -7.20 -2.40
N ILE A 132 -20.43 -6.64 -1.47
CA ILE A 132 -21.89 -6.52 -1.59
C ILE A 132 -22.26 -5.63 -2.79
N GLU A 133 -21.59 -4.50 -2.98
CA GLU A 133 -21.83 -3.62 -4.14
C GLU A 133 -21.58 -4.31 -5.48
N ILE A 134 -20.50 -5.11 -5.58
CA ILE A 134 -20.18 -5.90 -6.77
C ILE A 134 -21.26 -6.96 -7.04
N ALA A 135 -21.73 -7.65 -6.01
CA ALA A 135 -22.85 -8.57 -6.12
C ALA A 135 -24.13 -7.86 -6.60
N GLY A 136 -24.42 -6.69 -6.03
CA GLY A 136 -25.55 -5.84 -6.39
C GLY A 136 -25.54 -5.38 -7.85
N ILE A 137 -24.36 -5.16 -8.46
CA ILE A 137 -24.25 -4.88 -9.90
C ILE A 137 -24.77 -6.07 -10.74
N THR A 138 -24.47 -7.29 -10.31
CA THR A 138 -24.92 -8.50 -11.02
C THR A 138 -26.43 -8.68 -10.89
N LEU A 139 -26.96 -8.52 -9.67
CA LEU A 139 -28.40 -8.59 -9.39
C LEU A 139 -29.21 -7.55 -10.17
N ARG A 140 -28.76 -6.28 -10.20
CA ARG A 140 -29.45 -5.23 -10.98
C ARG A 140 -29.50 -5.54 -12.47
N HIS A 141 -28.44 -6.14 -13.02
CA HIS A 141 -28.43 -6.53 -14.43
C HIS A 141 -29.41 -7.67 -14.75
N GLN A 142 -29.67 -8.56 -13.79
CA GLN A 142 -30.69 -9.61 -13.95
C GLN A 142 -32.11 -9.04 -13.95
N GLN A 143 -32.35 -7.95 -13.21
CA GLN A 143 -33.64 -7.26 -13.12
C GLN A 143 -33.87 -6.29 -14.29
N GLU A 144 -32.83 -5.53 -14.66
CA GLU A 144 -32.85 -4.56 -15.75
C GLU A 144 -31.62 -4.78 -16.66
N PRO A 145 -31.78 -5.52 -17.77
CA PRO A 145 -30.67 -5.87 -18.65
C PRO A 145 -30.02 -4.64 -19.30
N GLN A 146 -28.90 -4.20 -18.73
CA GLN A 146 -28.02 -3.20 -19.36
C GLN A 146 -27.14 -3.83 -20.46
N ASN A 147 -26.57 -3.01 -21.35
CA ASN A 147 -25.58 -3.48 -22.32
C ASN A 147 -24.40 -4.22 -21.63
N LYS A 148 -24.01 -5.39 -22.16
CA LYS A 148 -22.95 -6.26 -21.60
C LYS A 148 -21.63 -5.51 -21.36
N SER A 149 -21.26 -4.59 -22.26
CA SER A 149 -20.06 -3.76 -22.14
C SER A 149 -20.12 -2.80 -20.93
N THR A 150 -21.30 -2.23 -20.66
CA THR A 150 -21.54 -1.35 -19.51
C THR A 150 -21.42 -2.12 -18.19
N LEU A 151 -21.97 -3.33 -18.14
CA LEU A 151 -21.86 -4.22 -16.97
C LEU A 151 -20.40 -4.56 -16.65
N ALA A 152 -19.65 -5.01 -17.67
CA ALA A 152 -18.25 -5.36 -17.51
C ALA A 152 -17.42 -4.17 -17.01
N ALA A 153 -17.66 -2.97 -17.54
CA ALA A 153 -16.99 -1.75 -17.10
C ALA A 153 -17.34 -1.34 -15.65
N GLN A 154 -18.58 -1.55 -15.20
CA GLN A 154 -18.98 -1.30 -13.81
C GLN A 154 -18.28 -2.27 -12.85
N LYS A 155 -18.32 -3.58 -13.16
CA LYS A 155 -17.65 -4.61 -12.36
C LYS A 155 -16.15 -4.38 -12.27
N CYS A 156 -15.49 -4.11 -13.41
CA CYS A 156 -14.06 -3.84 -13.46
C CYS A 156 -13.65 -2.68 -12.54
N ARG A 157 -14.41 -1.58 -12.55
CA ARG A 157 -14.13 -0.40 -11.71
C ARG A 157 -14.31 -0.68 -10.22
N LYS A 158 -15.34 -1.43 -9.83
CA LYS A 158 -15.56 -1.80 -8.42
C LYS A 158 -14.56 -2.85 -7.93
N ASN A 159 -14.20 -3.84 -8.76
CA ASN A 159 -13.14 -4.80 -8.46
C ASN A 159 -11.79 -4.11 -8.24
N LEU A 160 -11.48 -3.06 -9.01
CA LEU A 160 -10.26 -2.29 -8.79
C LEU A 160 -10.25 -1.59 -7.42
N ASN A 161 -11.41 -1.07 -6.97
CA ASN A 161 -11.51 -0.50 -5.62
C ASN A 161 -11.37 -1.57 -4.54
N LEU A 162 -12.01 -2.72 -4.71
CA LEU A 162 -11.88 -3.87 -3.81
C LEU A 162 -10.42 -4.27 -3.66
N ARG A 163 -9.70 -4.41 -4.77
CA ARG A 163 -8.26 -4.73 -4.76
C ARG A 163 -7.44 -3.72 -3.97
N ILE A 164 -7.71 -2.42 -4.14
CA ILE A 164 -7.00 -1.38 -3.38
C ILE A 164 -7.29 -1.53 -1.88
N ALA A 165 -8.56 -1.71 -1.50
CA ALA A 165 -8.96 -1.89 -0.10
C ALA A 165 -8.34 -3.15 0.53
N GLU A 166 -8.31 -4.28 -0.18
CA GLU A 166 -7.66 -5.52 0.27
C GLU A 166 -6.15 -5.33 0.49
N MET A 167 -5.49 -4.57 -0.39
CA MET A 167 -4.08 -4.22 -0.22
C MET A 167 -3.84 -3.29 0.97
N GLU A 168 -4.71 -2.29 1.17
CA GLU A 168 -4.60 -1.40 2.33
C GLU A 168 -4.79 -2.17 3.64
N PHE A 169 -5.76 -3.08 3.69
CA PHE A 169 -5.96 -3.97 4.83
C PHE A 169 -4.74 -4.86 5.10
N SER A 170 -4.18 -5.48 4.05
CA SER A 170 -2.94 -6.26 4.18
C SER A 170 -1.79 -5.43 4.72
N GLY A 171 -1.62 -4.19 4.25
CA GLY A 171 -0.64 -3.24 4.79
C GLY A 171 -0.86 -2.93 6.27
N ILE A 172 -2.11 -2.68 6.69
CA ILE A 172 -2.44 -2.46 8.11
C ILE A 172 -2.13 -3.68 8.96
N CYS A 173 -2.45 -4.88 8.51
CA CYS A 173 -2.11 -6.11 9.24
C CYS A 173 -0.60 -6.25 9.43
N LEU A 174 0.20 -5.94 8.40
CA LEU A 174 1.66 -5.94 8.50
C LEU A 174 2.20 -4.86 9.44
N GLU A 175 1.64 -3.65 9.43
CA GLU A 175 1.99 -2.60 10.40
C GLU A 175 1.74 -3.05 11.84
N ILE A 176 0.62 -3.72 12.10
CA ILE A 176 0.26 -4.22 13.42
C ILE A 176 1.23 -5.31 13.85
N GLU A 177 1.56 -6.25 12.95
CA GLU A 177 2.56 -7.27 13.23
C GLU A 177 3.94 -6.67 13.52
N LEU A 178 4.37 -5.67 12.76
CA LEU A 178 5.63 -4.98 13.02
C LEU A 178 5.62 -4.27 14.38
N GLN A 179 4.50 -3.62 14.76
CA GLN A 179 4.35 -3.02 16.09
C GLN A 179 4.49 -4.04 17.21
N LYS A 180 3.92 -5.24 17.05
CA LYS A 180 4.07 -6.33 18.01
C LYS A 180 5.52 -6.74 18.19
N GLU A 181 6.23 -6.95 17.08
CA GLU A 181 7.63 -7.38 17.09
C GLU A 181 8.57 -6.31 17.65
N LEU A 182 8.34 -5.03 17.34
CA LEU A 182 9.11 -3.91 17.91
C LEU A 182 8.87 -3.74 19.41
N LYS A 183 7.62 -3.86 19.88
CA LYS A 183 7.31 -3.80 21.31
C LYS A 183 7.92 -4.99 22.05
N LEU A 184 7.89 -6.17 21.44
CA LEU A 184 8.54 -7.36 21.96
C LEU A 184 10.06 -7.16 22.06
N GLU A 185 10.72 -6.67 21.01
CA GLU A 185 12.15 -6.38 21.00
C GLU A 185 12.53 -5.42 22.15
N SER A 186 11.79 -4.33 22.30
CA SER A 186 12.01 -3.35 23.37
C SER A 186 11.89 -3.98 24.76
N GLU A 187 10.85 -4.77 25.01
CA GLU A 187 10.64 -5.40 26.32
C GLU A 187 11.67 -6.50 26.60
N LEU A 188 12.11 -7.23 25.58
CA LEU A 188 13.20 -8.19 25.70
C LEU A 188 14.52 -7.50 26.05
N LYS A 189 14.90 -6.43 25.34
CA LYS A 189 16.11 -5.64 25.65
C LYS A 189 16.13 -5.15 27.10
N LYS A 190 14.99 -4.66 27.60
CA LYS A 190 14.84 -4.26 29.01
C LYS A 190 15.01 -5.44 29.98
N ALA A 191 14.38 -6.59 29.67
CA ALA A 191 14.38 -7.75 30.56
C ALA A 191 15.78 -8.35 30.76
N ILE A 192 16.70 -8.13 29.81
CA ILE A 192 18.07 -8.67 29.88
C ILE A 192 19.17 -7.60 30.02
N ASN A 193 18.81 -6.34 30.32
CA ASN A 193 19.77 -5.21 30.32
C ASN A 193 20.65 -5.21 29.06
N PHE A 194 20.04 -5.50 27.91
CA PHE A 194 20.75 -5.57 26.63
C PHE A 194 21.16 -4.16 26.22
N ASP A 195 22.46 -3.97 26.10
CA ASP A 195 23.07 -2.72 25.67
C ASP A 195 23.71 -2.97 24.31
N GLU A 196 23.22 -2.28 23.26
CA GLU A 196 23.68 -2.48 21.88
C GLU A 196 25.16 -2.09 21.69
N GLU A 197 25.72 -1.30 22.60
CA GLU A 197 27.12 -0.88 22.61
C GLU A 197 28.07 -1.94 23.21
N LYS A 198 27.55 -2.98 23.87
CA LYS A 198 28.38 -4.05 24.46
C LYS A 198 28.83 -5.06 23.42
N SER A 199 30.02 -5.63 23.62
CA SER A 199 30.55 -6.60 22.67
C SER A 199 29.67 -7.87 22.63
N PRO A 200 29.63 -8.62 21.50
CA PRO A 200 28.86 -9.86 21.39
C PRO A 200 29.15 -10.87 22.52
N LEU A 201 30.36 -10.86 23.08
CA LEU A 201 30.77 -11.74 24.18
C LEU A 201 30.14 -11.34 25.51
N GLU A 202 30.06 -10.03 25.80
CA GLU A 202 29.41 -9.50 27.01
C GLU A 202 27.89 -9.70 26.96
N GLN A 203 27.30 -9.64 25.77
CA GLN A 203 25.89 -9.94 25.55
C GLN A 203 25.56 -11.40 25.87
N VAL A 204 26.41 -12.34 25.43
CA VAL A 204 26.26 -13.78 25.74
C VAL A 204 26.46 -14.06 27.25
N LEU A 205 27.41 -13.39 27.89
CA LEU A 205 27.66 -13.55 29.34
C LEU A 205 26.50 -13.05 30.19
N ASN A 206 25.93 -11.87 29.89
CA ASN A 206 24.74 -11.36 30.57
C ASN A 206 23.53 -12.31 30.44
N MET A 207 23.36 -12.92 29.26
CA MET A 207 22.30 -13.91 29.06
C MET A 207 22.52 -15.18 29.89
N ALA A 208 23.76 -15.67 29.96
CA ALA A 208 24.10 -16.84 30.77
C ALA A 208 23.87 -16.57 32.27
N GLU A 209 24.25 -15.38 32.77
CA GLU A 209 24.02 -14.99 34.17
C GLU A 209 22.53 -14.93 34.52
N ILE A 210 21.68 -14.42 33.63
CA ILE A 210 20.22 -14.37 33.86
C ILE A 210 19.59 -15.77 33.88
N GLN A 211 20.09 -16.69 33.05
CA GLN A 211 19.62 -18.08 33.04
C GLN A 211 20.06 -18.86 34.30
N ILE A 212 21.24 -18.56 34.83
CA ILE A 212 21.79 -19.22 36.04
C ILE A 212 21.11 -18.68 37.30
N ASN A 213 20.93 -17.35 37.42
CA ASN A 213 20.36 -16.71 38.62
C ASN A 213 18.85 -16.94 38.80
N ARG A 214 18.17 -17.60 37.87
CA ARG A 214 16.74 -17.97 38.00
C ARG A 214 16.49 -19.46 38.26
N LYS A 215 17.55 -20.29 38.29
CA LYS A 215 17.47 -21.71 38.67
C LYS A 215 17.72 -21.97 40.16
N PHE A 216 18.10 -20.93 40.91
CA PHE A 216 18.22 -20.93 42.36
C PHE A 216 17.20 -19.95 42.95
#